data_AF-A0A9P6U814-F1
#
_entry.id   AF-A0A9P6U814-F1
#
_cell.length_a   1.000
_cell.length_b   1.000
_cell.length_c   1.000
_cell.angle_alpha   90.00
_cell.angle_beta   90.00
_cell.angle_gamma   90.00
#
_symmetry.space_group_name_H-M   'P 1'
#
loop_
_entity.id
_entity.type
_entity.pdbx_description
1 polymer ?
#
loop_
_entity_poly.entity_id
_entity_poly.type
_entity_poly.pdbx_seq_one_letter_code
_entity_poly.pdbx_strand_id
1 'polypeptide(L)'
;MVKFIAPSLTIVFLTLAAVKAQSPIVIANFPPPNAIPPTNSTEVQAWIKELGDLSGAPNIPLRSGAPPECANPPAEDECNWTCQQCPADDITACSAPNTWGLTFDDGPSTATPTLLDYLKTNKLSATFFVIGSNVINNPDTVKREITEGHHLASHTWSHNALTTLTNEQIVAEMKWTEKAVMDATGLRMKYMRPPYGDINNRVRFVLKKMGYIPVDWTGDAFDTNDWKMPGVTEDQAVTRFTKSLDDYVASDKAKGFYCLEHDLNAGTVALAQKLIPLGLTRKINIASVAQCEKDAEPYQAGSTAPMPTVSGVPPPSKTSGPGGNSTDSPTSGAITAAPNAAGLMSVAVAAMAVAGAALV
;
A
#
# COMPACT_ATOMS: atom_id res chain seq x y z
N MET A 1 4.75 -68.66 0.00
CA MET A 1 3.65 -67.73 0.37
C MET A 1 4.23 -66.33 0.47
N VAL A 2 4.02 -65.50 -0.56
CA VAL A 2 4.49 -64.10 -0.58
C VAL A 2 3.33 -63.23 -0.07
N LYS A 3 3.53 -62.54 1.05
CA LYS A 3 2.54 -61.66 1.68
C LYS A 3 2.65 -60.28 1.01
N PHE A 4 1.65 -59.91 0.21
CA PHE A 4 1.50 -58.54 -0.29
C PHE A 4 1.02 -57.64 0.85
N ILE A 5 1.78 -56.59 1.16
CA ILE A 5 1.38 -55.51 2.07
C ILE A 5 0.84 -54.39 1.17
N ALA A 6 -0.46 -54.13 1.25
CA ALA A 6 -1.08 -52.97 0.59
C ALA A 6 -0.78 -51.70 1.40
N PRO A 7 -0.47 -50.55 0.77
CA PRO A 7 -0.28 -49.30 1.49
C PRO A 7 -1.63 -48.71 1.88
N SER A 8 -1.79 -48.38 3.17
CA SER A 8 -2.94 -47.61 3.68
C SER A 8 -2.92 -46.20 3.11
N LEU A 9 -3.88 -45.91 2.23
CA LEU A 9 -4.17 -44.57 1.75
C LEU A 9 -4.83 -43.78 2.89
N THR A 10 -4.05 -42.95 3.60
CA THR A 10 -4.60 -42.04 4.61
C THR A 10 -5.16 -40.82 3.88
N ILE A 11 -6.48 -40.80 3.66
CA ILE A 11 -7.19 -39.63 3.15
C ILE A 11 -7.23 -38.59 4.27
N VAL A 12 -6.39 -37.57 4.17
CA VAL A 12 -6.46 -36.39 5.03
C VAL A 12 -7.66 -35.56 4.56
N PHE A 13 -8.78 -35.66 5.28
CA PHE A 13 -9.86 -34.69 5.14
C PHE A 13 -9.36 -33.35 5.70
N LEU A 14 -8.94 -32.44 4.82
CA LEU A 14 -8.87 -31.02 5.18
C LEU A 14 -10.30 -30.57 5.48
N THR A 15 -10.62 -30.42 6.77
CA THR A 15 -11.83 -29.71 7.18
C THR A 15 -11.65 -28.26 6.73
N LEU A 16 -12.33 -27.85 5.65
CA LEU A 16 -12.61 -26.44 5.38
C LEU A 16 -13.35 -25.93 6.62
N ALA A 17 -12.70 -25.10 7.43
CA ALA A 17 -13.41 -24.31 8.41
C ALA A 17 -14.45 -23.50 7.64
N ALA A 18 -15.73 -23.74 7.91
CA ALA A 18 -16.81 -23.00 7.29
C ALA A 18 -16.63 -21.52 7.66
N VAL A 19 -16.21 -20.70 6.68
CA VAL A 19 -16.22 -19.24 6.81
C VAL A 19 -17.68 -18.87 7.05
N LYS A 20 -17.98 -18.32 8.22
CA LYS A 20 -19.32 -17.86 8.56
C LYS A 20 -19.71 -16.84 7.49
N ALA A 21 -20.81 -17.07 6.78
CA ALA A 21 -21.26 -16.16 5.74
C ALA A 21 -21.43 -14.77 6.34
N GLN A 22 -20.66 -13.81 5.82
CA GLN A 22 -20.72 -12.44 6.31
C GLN A 22 -22.05 -11.81 5.89
N SER A 23 -22.67 -11.05 6.78
CA SER A 23 -23.94 -10.37 6.48
C SER A 23 -23.78 -9.43 5.29
N PRO A 24 -24.82 -9.28 4.45
CA PRO A 24 -24.76 -8.37 3.31
C PRO A 24 -24.51 -6.94 3.81
N ILE A 25 -23.67 -6.20 3.07
CA ILE A 25 -23.40 -4.78 3.36
C ILE A 25 -24.69 -3.99 3.16
N VAL A 26 -25.08 -3.24 4.18
CA VAL A 26 -26.21 -2.30 4.12
C VAL A 26 -25.64 -0.91 3.81
N ILE A 27 -25.68 -0.50 2.55
CA ILE A 27 -25.09 0.75 2.04
C ILE A 27 -25.53 1.97 2.86
N ALA A 28 -26.78 2.01 3.32
CA ALA A 28 -27.33 3.12 4.11
C ALA A 28 -26.61 3.34 5.47
N ASN A 29 -25.80 2.39 5.93
CA ASN A 29 -25.02 2.50 7.17
C ASN A 29 -23.65 3.18 6.95
N PHE A 30 -23.35 3.61 5.72
CA PHE A 30 -22.09 4.24 5.36
C PHE A 30 -22.31 5.69 4.91
N PRO A 31 -21.27 6.54 4.98
CA PRO A 31 -21.31 7.88 4.41
C PRO A 31 -21.65 7.84 2.91
N PRO A 32 -22.11 8.96 2.33
CA PRO A 32 -22.29 9.05 0.89
C PRO A 32 -20.99 8.69 0.15
N PRO A 33 -21.08 7.90 -0.94
CA PRO A 33 -19.94 7.65 -1.82
C PRO A 33 -19.32 8.94 -2.34
N ASN A 34 -17.98 8.96 -2.52
CA ASN A 34 -17.23 10.09 -3.09
C ASN A 34 -17.37 11.42 -2.32
N ALA A 35 -17.79 11.38 -1.06
CA ALA A 35 -17.86 12.56 -0.19
C ALA A 35 -17.02 12.34 1.07
N ILE A 36 -16.37 13.42 1.54
CA ILE A 36 -15.63 13.41 2.81
C ILE A 36 -16.58 12.98 3.93
N PRO A 37 -16.28 11.91 4.68
CA PRO A 37 -17.16 11.46 5.75
C PRO A 37 -17.36 12.51 6.85
N PRO A 38 -18.56 12.60 7.45
CA PRO A 38 -18.82 13.53 8.52
C PRO A 38 -18.04 13.17 9.79
N THR A 39 -17.32 14.16 10.35
CA THR A 39 -16.53 13.98 11.57
C THR A 39 -17.35 13.99 12.86
N ASN A 40 -18.60 14.46 12.81
CA ASN A 40 -19.50 14.56 13.96
C ASN A 40 -20.38 13.31 14.18
N SER A 41 -20.19 12.25 13.40
CA SER A 41 -20.88 10.98 13.61
C SER A 41 -20.41 10.29 14.89
N THR A 42 -21.28 9.50 15.51
CA THR A 42 -20.97 8.76 16.75
C THR A 42 -19.77 7.84 16.56
N GLU A 43 -19.68 7.18 15.40
CA GLU A 43 -18.60 6.30 15.01
C GLU A 43 -17.26 7.03 14.94
N VAL A 44 -17.22 8.16 14.22
CA VAL A 44 -15.97 8.93 14.06
C VAL A 44 -15.52 9.55 15.38
N GLN A 45 -16.44 10.06 16.20
CA GLN A 45 -16.12 10.56 17.53
C GLN A 45 -15.57 9.46 18.45
N ALA A 46 -16.10 8.23 18.34
CA ALA A 46 -15.56 7.08 19.07
C ALA A 46 -14.16 6.70 18.60
N TRP A 47 -13.90 6.68 17.29
CA TRP A 47 -12.56 6.38 16.75
C TRP A 47 -11.53 7.44 17.11
N ILE A 48 -11.88 8.72 17.04
CA ILE A 48 -10.99 9.81 17.46
C ILE A 48 -10.66 9.67 18.95
N LYS A 49 -11.67 9.37 19.78
CA LYS A 49 -11.46 9.13 21.21
C LYS A 49 -10.56 7.93 21.48
N GLU A 50 -10.70 6.85 20.70
CA GLU A 50 -9.86 5.64 20.82
C GLU A 50 -8.41 5.91 20.43
N LEU A 51 -8.17 6.66 19.35
CA LEU A 51 -6.83 7.05 18.90
C LEU A 51 -6.12 7.97 19.89
N GLY A 52 -6.89 8.71 20.69
CA GLY A 52 -6.38 9.62 21.70
C GLY A 52 -5.93 10.95 21.10
N ASP A 53 -4.88 11.53 21.69
CA ASP A 53 -4.44 12.88 21.36
C ASP A 53 -3.76 12.96 19.98
N LEU A 54 -4.33 13.81 19.11
CA LEU A 54 -3.80 14.14 17.78
C LEU A 54 -3.09 15.51 17.75
N SER A 55 -3.03 16.25 18.86
CA SER A 55 -2.42 17.58 18.93
C SER A 55 -0.90 17.58 18.75
N GLY A 56 -0.26 16.41 18.86
CA GLY A 56 1.17 16.22 18.56
C GLY A 56 1.50 16.20 17.06
N ALA A 57 0.51 16.30 16.17
CA ALA A 57 0.76 16.38 14.74
C ALA A 57 1.48 17.70 14.39
N PRO A 58 2.48 17.69 13.49
CA PRO A 58 3.09 18.92 12.98
C PRO A 58 2.06 19.95 12.50
N ASN A 59 2.23 21.20 12.89
CA ASN A 59 1.33 22.30 12.56
C ASN A 59 1.59 22.82 11.13
N ILE A 60 1.25 21.99 10.14
CA ILE A 60 1.36 22.32 8.72
C ILE A 60 -0.01 22.78 8.21
N PRO A 61 -0.13 23.98 7.60
CA PRO A 61 -1.39 24.49 7.07
C PRO A 61 -2.06 23.53 6.08
N LEU A 62 -3.39 23.54 6.06
CA LEU A 62 -4.15 22.79 5.06
C LEU A 62 -3.92 23.37 3.68
N ARG A 63 -3.80 22.50 2.68
CA ARG A 63 -3.72 22.89 1.27
C ARG A 63 -5.11 23.02 0.65
N SER A 64 -5.14 23.51 -0.59
CA SER A 64 -6.35 23.62 -1.42
C SER A 64 -6.12 23.00 -2.80
N GLY A 65 -7.18 22.47 -3.41
CA GLY A 65 -7.15 21.87 -4.75
C GLY A 65 -6.99 20.35 -4.74
N ALA A 66 -7.22 19.73 -5.89
CA ALA A 66 -7.07 18.30 -6.13
C ALA A 66 -6.59 18.07 -7.58
N PRO A 67 -5.29 17.82 -7.83
CA PRO A 67 -4.22 17.72 -6.84
C PRO A 67 -3.91 19.07 -6.17
N PRO A 68 -3.44 19.08 -4.91
CA PRO A 68 -3.12 20.32 -4.23
C PRO A 68 -1.84 20.96 -4.78
N GLU A 69 -1.82 22.29 -4.87
CA GLU A 69 -0.64 23.04 -5.30
C GLU A 69 0.49 22.94 -4.26
N CYS A 70 1.73 22.84 -4.76
CA CYS A 70 2.91 22.84 -3.91
C CYS A 70 3.17 24.23 -3.34
N ALA A 71 3.21 24.34 -2.01
CA ALA A 71 3.57 25.58 -1.33
C ALA A 71 5.02 25.99 -1.67
N ASN A 72 5.24 27.28 -1.92
CA ASN A 72 6.55 27.85 -2.21
C ASN A 72 6.74 29.21 -1.49
N PRO A 73 7.61 29.30 -0.47
CA PRO A 73 8.38 28.19 0.11
C PRO A 73 7.47 27.16 0.81
N PRO A 74 7.92 25.90 0.94
CA PRO A 74 7.20 24.89 1.72
C PRO A 74 7.13 25.30 3.20
N ALA A 75 6.14 24.78 3.92
CA ALA A 75 6.05 25.00 5.36
C ALA A 75 7.21 24.34 6.11
N GLU A 76 7.52 24.83 7.31
CA GLU A 76 8.48 24.17 8.19
C GLU A 76 8.02 22.73 8.49
N ASP A 77 8.98 21.81 8.53
CA ASP A 77 8.77 20.37 8.75
C ASP A 77 7.81 19.67 7.77
N GLU A 78 7.50 20.26 6.60
CA GLU A 78 6.47 19.70 5.72
C GLU A 78 6.84 18.32 5.16
N CYS A 79 8.05 18.16 4.61
CA CYS A 79 8.50 16.95 3.90
C CYS A 79 7.35 16.33 3.05
N ASN A 80 6.88 17.04 2.04
CA ASN A 80 5.83 16.51 1.17
C ASN A 80 6.43 15.65 0.05
N TRP A 81 5.87 14.45 -0.19
CA TRP A 81 6.40 13.52 -1.18
C TRP A 81 6.31 14.09 -2.60
N THR A 82 5.11 14.41 -3.09
CA THR A 82 4.92 14.94 -4.45
C THR A 82 5.69 16.24 -4.70
N CYS A 83 5.67 17.18 -3.74
CA CYS A 83 6.22 18.52 -3.93
C CYS A 83 7.72 18.65 -3.73
N GLN A 84 8.29 17.88 -2.80
CA GLN A 84 9.69 18.00 -2.41
C GLN A 84 10.48 16.72 -2.73
N GLN A 85 9.82 15.68 -3.25
CA GLN A 85 10.39 14.34 -3.39
C GLN A 85 10.96 13.85 -2.06
N CYS A 86 10.28 14.19 -0.96
CA CYS A 86 10.70 13.87 0.39
C CYS A 86 9.96 12.63 0.90
N PRO A 87 10.60 11.44 0.90
CA PRO A 87 9.93 10.19 1.25
C PRO A 87 9.74 10.01 2.76
N ALA A 88 10.46 10.76 3.60
CA ALA A 88 10.59 10.45 5.03
C ALA A 88 10.91 8.96 5.24
N ASP A 89 9.97 8.20 5.83
CA ASP A 89 10.02 6.75 6.04
C ASP A 89 8.92 5.99 5.27
N ASP A 90 8.33 6.60 4.24
CA ASP A 90 7.36 5.95 3.36
C ASP A 90 8.04 4.90 2.47
N ILE A 91 7.24 3.93 2.02
CA ILE A 91 7.69 2.90 1.10
C ILE A 91 7.51 3.40 -0.34
N THR A 92 8.62 3.66 -1.03
CA THR A 92 8.62 4.21 -2.40
C THR A 92 9.26 3.29 -3.46
N ALA A 93 9.85 2.18 -3.04
CA ALA A 93 10.46 1.19 -3.91
C ALA A 93 10.38 -0.21 -3.28
N CYS A 94 10.17 -1.22 -4.11
CA CYS A 94 10.08 -2.61 -3.69
C CYS A 94 11.42 -3.09 -3.10
N SER A 95 11.41 -3.63 -1.88
CA SER A 95 12.67 -4.04 -1.21
C SER A 95 13.35 -5.23 -1.90
N ALA A 96 12.62 -6.03 -2.67
CA ALA A 96 13.15 -7.16 -3.42
C ALA A 96 13.84 -6.71 -4.73
N PRO A 97 15.09 -7.12 -5.00
CA PRO A 97 15.81 -6.74 -6.22
C PRO A 97 15.13 -7.29 -7.48
N ASN A 98 15.30 -6.60 -8.61
CA ASN A 98 14.76 -7.00 -9.91
C ASN A 98 13.26 -7.39 -9.87
N THR A 99 12.47 -6.63 -9.13
CA THR A 99 11.05 -6.92 -8.87
C THR A 99 10.17 -5.70 -9.13
N TRP A 100 9.12 -5.89 -9.90
CA TRP A 100 8.03 -4.96 -10.11
C TRP A 100 6.94 -5.25 -9.07
N GLY A 101 6.80 -4.35 -8.11
CA GLY A 101 5.64 -4.26 -7.24
C GLY A 101 4.43 -3.75 -8.03
N LEU A 102 3.58 -4.68 -8.47
CA LEU A 102 2.41 -4.41 -9.30
C LEU A 102 1.26 -3.92 -8.42
N THR A 103 0.78 -2.71 -8.68
CA THR A 103 -0.24 -2.05 -7.84
C THR A 103 -1.30 -1.38 -8.68
N PHE A 104 -2.56 -1.44 -8.23
CA PHE A 104 -3.71 -0.81 -8.87
C PHE A 104 -4.47 0.04 -7.86
N ASP A 105 -4.71 1.30 -8.20
CA ASP A 105 -5.43 2.28 -7.39
C ASP A 105 -6.88 2.48 -7.89
N ASP A 106 -7.69 3.08 -7.03
CA ASP A 106 -9.07 3.53 -7.26
C ASP A 106 -10.14 2.45 -7.42
N GLY A 107 -9.73 1.18 -7.45
CA GLY A 107 -10.63 0.04 -7.47
C GLY A 107 -11.46 -0.14 -6.18
N PRO A 108 -12.37 -1.13 -6.18
CA PRO A 108 -12.74 -1.93 -7.35
C PRO A 108 -13.72 -1.18 -8.26
N SER A 109 -13.52 -1.32 -9.56
CA SER A 109 -14.41 -0.84 -10.62
C SER A 109 -15.16 -2.01 -11.28
N THR A 110 -15.98 -1.68 -12.29
CA THR A 110 -16.61 -2.71 -13.15
C THR A 110 -15.60 -3.45 -14.04
N ALA A 111 -14.39 -2.90 -14.23
CA ALA A 111 -13.33 -3.51 -15.04
C ALA A 111 -12.39 -4.41 -14.22
N THR A 112 -12.33 -4.26 -12.89
CA THR A 112 -11.48 -5.06 -11.99
C THR A 112 -11.66 -6.57 -12.17
N PRO A 113 -12.87 -7.14 -12.34
CA PRO A 113 -13.02 -8.57 -12.60
C PRO A 113 -12.23 -9.09 -13.81
N THR A 114 -12.16 -8.30 -14.89
CA THR A 114 -11.38 -8.63 -16.10
C THR A 114 -9.88 -8.63 -15.83
N LEU A 115 -9.40 -7.70 -14.99
CA LEU A 115 -8.01 -7.66 -14.55
C LEU A 115 -7.68 -8.88 -13.69
N LEU A 116 -8.54 -9.25 -12.74
CA LEU A 116 -8.36 -10.43 -11.90
C LEU A 116 -8.26 -11.71 -12.74
N ASP A 117 -9.12 -11.89 -13.74
CA ASP A 117 -9.08 -13.04 -14.65
C ASP A 117 -7.74 -13.12 -15.41
N TYR A 118 -7.21 -11.97 -15.84
CA TYR A 118 -5.89 -11.89 -16.48
C TYR A 118 -4.77 -12.25 -15.51
N LEU A 119 -4.75 -11.67 -14.31
CA LEU A 119 -3.71 -11.94 -13.30
C LEU A 119 -3.70 -13.42 -12.90
N LYS A 120 -4.89 -14.00 -12.67
CA LYS A 120 -5.06 -15.43 -12.36
C LYS A 120 -4.54 -16.33 -13.48
N THR A 121 -4.86 -16.00 -14.74
CA THR A 121 -4.38 -16.76 -15.91
C THR A 121 -2.85 -16.75 -15.99
N ASN A 122 -2.23 -15.62 -15.66
CA ASN A 122 -0.78 -15.44 -15.67
C ASN A 122 -0.10 -15.81 -14.34
N LYS A 123 -0.86 -16.26 -13.33
CA LYS A 123 -0.38 -16.62 -11.98
C LYS A 123 0.38 -15.46 -11.30
N LEU A 124 -0.14 -14.24 -11.45
CA LEU A 124 0.44 -13.03 -10.90
C LEU A 124 -0.34 -12.56 -9.67
N SER A 125 0.38 -12.06 -8.68
CA SER A 125 -0.19 -11.34 -7.52
C SER A 125 0.07 -9.85 -7.68
N ALA A 126 -0.85 -9.04 -7.16
CA ALA A 126 -0.82 -7.58 -7.22
C ALA A 126 -1.27 -7.00 -5.88
N THR A 127 -1.14 -5.68 -5.70
CA THR A 127 -1.81 -4.94 -4.61
C THR A 127 -2.92 -4.07 -5.16
N PHE A 128 -4.10 -4.14 -4.56
CA PHE A 128 -5.21 -3.26 -4.86
C PHE A 128 -5.35 -2.24 -3.73
N PHE A 129 -5.16 -0.96 -4.04
CA PHE A 129 -5.41 0.15 -3.14
C PHE A 129 -6.86 0.60 -3.33
N VAL A 130 -7.73 0.13 -2.45
CA VAL A 130 -9.18 0.25 -2.65
C VAL A 130 -9.77 1.51 -2.02
N ILE A 131 -10.67 2.16 -2.75
CA ILE A 131 -11.50 3.25 -2.23
C ILE A 131 -12.67 2.66 -1.45
N GLY A 132 -12.87 3.11 -0.20
CA GLY A 132 -13.90 2.57 0.69
C GLY A 132 -15.31 2.63 0.13
N SER A 133 -15.68 3.72 -0.55
CA SER A 133 -16.99 3.81 -1.19
C SER A 133 -17.16 2.86 -2.37
N ASN A 134 -16.08 2.41 -3.01
CA ASN A 134 -16.13 1.41 -4.08
C ASN A 134 -16.27 0.00 -3.51
N VAL A 135 -15.67 -0.27 -2.35
CA VAL A 135 -15.78 -1.55 -1.63
C VAL A 135 -17.25 -1.88 -1.31
N ILE A 136 -18.03 -0.93 -0.79
CA ILE A 136 -19.43 -1.18 -0.42
C ILE A 136 -20.33 -1.48 -1.63
N ASN A 137 -19.93 -1.01 -2.83
CA ASN A 137 -20.65 -1.25 -4.08
C ASN A 137 -20.19 -2.54 -4.78
N ASN A 138 -18.97 -3.00 -4.50
CA ASN A 138 -18.35 -4.16 -5.16
C ASN A 138 -17.77 -5.19 -4.16
N PRO A 139 -18.49 -5.58 -3.10
CA PRO A 139 -17.92 -6.40 -2.03
C PRO A 139 -17.46 -7.78 -2.51
N ASP A 140 -18.09 -8.33 -3.55
CA ASP A 140 -17.71 -9.62 -4.11
C ASP A 140 -16.40 -9.53 -4.92
N THR A 141 -16.14 -8.40 -5.58
CA THR A 141 -14.85 -8.16 -6.24
C THR A 141 -13.72 -8.08 -5.22
N VAL A 142 -13.94 -7.38 -4.10
CA VAL A 142 -12.95 -7.31 -3.00
C VAL A 142 -12.67 -8.69 -2.39
N LYS A 143 -13.68 -9.53 -2.24
CA LYS A 143 -13.48 -10.94 -1.82
C LYS A 143 -12.69 -11.73 -2.86
N ARG A 144 -12.91 -11.50 -4.16
CA ARG A 144 -12.12 -12.13 -5.22
C ARG A 144 -10.65 -11.71 -5.13
N GLU A 145 -10.35 -10.43 -4.95
CA GLU A 145 -8.98 -9.94 -4.78
C GLU A 145 -8.24 -10.73 -3.68
N ILE A 146 -8.88 -10.93 -2.52
CA ILE A 146 -8.30 -11.72 -1.43
C ILE A 146 -8.20 -13.21 -1.76
N THR A 147 -9.29 -13.83 -2.20
CA THR A 147 -9.35 -15.28 -2.42
C THR A 147 -8.49 -15.77 -3.58
N GLU A 148 -8.15 -14.87 -4.52
CA GLU A 148 -7.25 -15.14 -5.64
C GLU A 148 -5.78 -14.82 -5.32
N GLY A 149 -5.46 -14.42 -4.08
CA GLY A 149 -4.09 -14.30 -3.58
C GLY A 149 -3.43 -12.94 -3.83
N HIS A 150 -4.23 -11.88 -4.00
CA HIS A 150 -3.76 -10.50 -4.08
C HIS A 150 -3.69 -9.86 -2.67
N HIS A 151 -3.03 -8.72 -2.59
CA HIS A 151 -2.91 -7.92 -1.37
C HIS A 151 -3.89 -6.75 -1.41
N LEU A 152 -4.65 -6.54 -0.33
CA LEU A 152 -5.51 -5.37 -0.18
C LEU A 152 -4.85 -4.28 0.67
N ALA A 153 -4.91 -3.06 0.18
CA ALA A 153 -4.45 -1.86 0.89
C ALA A 153 -5.47 -0.73 0.74
N SER A 154 -5.41 0.28 1.60
CA SER A 154 -6.42 1.36 1.63
C SER A 154 -6.06 2.51 0.69
N HIS A 155 -7.08 3.10 0.07
CA HIS A 155 -6.96 4.34 -0.70
C HIS A 155 -8.00 5.39 -0.28
N THR A 156 -8.22 5.53 1.03
CA THR A 156 -9.20 6.44 1.65
C THR A 156 -10.65 6.09 1.31
N TRP A 157 -11.62 6.86 1.82
CA TRP A 157 -13.05 6.62 1.59
C TRP A 157 -13.52 7.28 0.30
N SER A 158 -13.08 8.52 0.08
CA SER A 158 -13.60 9.38 -0.98
C SER A 158 -12.55 9.93 -1.94
N HIS A 159 -11.29 9.48 -1.83
CA HIS A 159 -10.19 9.88 -2.69
C HIS A 159 -9.85 11.38 -2.61
N ASN A 160 -9.97 11.98 -1.43
CA ASN A 160 -9.54 13.36 -1.20
C ASN A 160 -8.05 13.44 -0.86
N ALA A 161 -7.39 14.51 -1.34
CA ALA A 161 -5.99 14.80 -1.05
C ALA A 161 -5.80 15.07 0.46
N LEU A 162 -5.01 14.25 1.15
CA LEU A 162 -5.00 14.22 2.62
C LEU A 162 -4.46 15.50 3.25
N THR A 163 -3.59 16.25 2.58
CA THR A 163 -3.07 17.52 3.10
C THR A 163 -4.11 18.64 3.09
N THR A 164 -5.22 18.48 2.36
CA THR A 164 -6.37 19.41 2.35
C THR A 164 -7.34 19.15 3.53
N LEU A 165 -7.20 18.00 4.21
CA LEU A 165 -8.12 17.55 5.24
C LEU A 165 -7.58 17.82 6.65
N THR A 166 -8.47 18.12 7.60
CA THR A 166 -8.13 18.13 9.04
C THR A 166 -7.72 16.73 9.51
N ASN A 167 -7.07 16.65 10.67
CA ASN A 167 -6.65 15.36 11.23
C ASN A 167 -7.86 14.43 11.47
N GLU A 168 -8.99 14.98 11.93
CA GLU A 168 -10.24 14.25 12.16
C GLU A 168 -10.87 13.76 10.85
N GLN A 169 -10.79 14.55 9.79
CA GLN A 169 -11.24 14.15 8.45
C GLN A 169 -10.38 13.00 7.90
N ILE A 170 -9.06 13.05 8.07
CA ILE A 170 -8.17 11.93 7.71
C ILE A 170 -8.54 10.66 8.49
N VAL A 171 -8.82 10.77 9.79
CA VAL A 171 -9.30 9.64 10.60
C VAL A 171 -10.60 9.08 10.02
N ALA A 172 -11.55 9.95 9.66
CA ALA A 172 -12.82 9.53 9.10
C ALA A 172 -12.67 8.83 7.74
N GLU A 173 -11.86 9.37 6.83
CA GLU A 173 -11.50 8.76 5.54
C GLU A 173 -10.97 7.32 5.72
N MET A 174 -9.99 7.15 6.61
CA MET A 174 -9.34 5.86 6.78
C MET A 174 -10.25 4.85 7.51
N LYS A 175 -10.98 5.29 8.54
CA LYS A 175 -11.78 4.39 9.37
C LYS A 175 -13.08 3.94 8.72
N TRP A 176 -13.69 4.76 7.87
CA TRP A 176 -14.84 4.30 7.08
C TRP A 176 -14.43 3.28 6.02
N THR A 177 -13.27 3.45 5.39
CA THR A 177 -12.70 2.43 4.49
C THR A 177 -12.34 1.15 5.22
N GLU A 178 -11.72 1.26 6.41
CA GLU A 178 -11.45 0.12 7.29
C GLU A 178 -12.74 -0.65 7.61
N LYS A 179 -13.81 0.06 7.98
CA LYS A 179 -15.11 -0.55 8.27
C LYS A 179 -15.70 -1.26 7.05
N ALA A 180 -15.67 -0.65 5.87
CA ALA A 180 -16.20 -1.27 4.66
C ALA A 180 -15.46 -2.56 4.29
N VAL A 181 -14.13 -2.55 4.38
CA VAL A 181 -13.31 -3.75 4.09
C VAL A 181 -13.47 -4.81 5.17
N MET A 182 -13.57 -4.43 6.44
CA MET A 182 -13.86 -5.35 7.54
C MET A 182 -15.23 -6.01 7.34
N ASP A 183 -16.26 -5.24 6.97
CA ASP A 183 -17.59 -5.76 6.72
C ASP A 183 -17.62 -6.65 5.46
N ALA A 184 -16.79 -6.39 4.44
CA ALA A 184 -16.72 -7.20 3.22
C ALA A 184 -15.89 -8.49 3.37
N THR A 185 -14.79 -8.45 4.13
CA THR A 185 -13.73 -9.47 4.11
C THR A 185 -13.30 -9.98 5.48
N GLY A 186 -13.62 -9.25 6.55
CA GLY A 186 -13.09 -9.52 7.88
C GLY A 186 -11.63 -9.11 8.09
N LEU A 187 -11.01 -8.37 7.16
CA LEU A 187 -9.62 -7.94 7.24
C LEU A 187 -9.49 -6.44 7.59
N ARG A 188 -8.42 -6.10 8.28
CA ARG A 188 -8.01 -4.72 8.59
C ARG A 188 -6.71 -4.38 7.86
N MET A 189 -6.75 -3.49 6.88
CA MET A 189 -5.58 -3.15 6.05
C MET A 189 -4.47 -2.47 6.85
N LYS A 190 -3.22 -2.83 6.59
CA LYS A 190 -2.01 -2.24 7.21
C LYS A 190 -1.35 -1.19 6.32
N TYR A 191 -1.44 -1.39 5.01
CA TYR A 191 -0.85 -0.51 4.01
C TYR A 191 -1.90 0.44 3.46
N MET A 192 -1.47 1.63 3.07
CA MET A 192 -2.30 2.58 2.34
C MET A 192 -1.47 3.38 1.36
N ARG A 193 -2.12 3.87 0.29
CA ARG A 193 -1.54 4.86 -0.60
C ARG A 193 -2.31 6.17 -0.46
N PRO A 194 -1.64 7.31 -0.26
CA PRO A 194 -2.30 8.61 -0.26
C PRO A 194 -2.81 8.96 -1.67
N PRO A 195 -4.08 9.36 -1.84
CA PRO A 195 -4.57 9.94 -3.10
C PRO A 195 -3.63 11.04 -3.60
N TYR A 196 -3.34 11.04 -4.89
CA TYR A 196 -2.42 11.99 -5.56
C TYR A 196 -0.95 11.94 -5.08
N GLY A 197 -0.54 10.93 -4.30
CA GLY A 197 0.75 10.93 -3.59
C GLY A 197 0.83 12.05 -2.54
N ASP A 198 -0.32 12.60 -2.12
CA ASP A 198 -0.38 13.80 -1.30
C ASP A 198 -0.20 13.46 0.18
N ILE A 199 1.06 13.42 0.60
CA ILE A 199 1.46 13.12 1.97
C ILE A 199 2.56 14.07 2.46
N ASN A 200 2.41 14.54 3.69
CA ASN A 200 3.38 15.37 4.41
C ASN A 200 3.51 14.85 5.86
N ASN A 201 4.39 15.44 6.67
CA ASN A 201 4.64 14.94 8.03
C ASN A 201 3.42 14.99 8.96
N ARG A 202 2.48 15.93 8.76
CA ARG A 202 1.19 15.97 9.49
C ARG A 202 0.34 14.76 9.13
N VAL A 203 0.19 14.47 7.84
CA VAL A 203 -0.56 13.31 7.35
C VAL A 203 0.08 12.01 7.85
N ARG A 204 1.42 11.87 7.73
CA ARG A 204 2.15 10.69 8.24
C ARG A 204 1.91 10.45 9.73
N PHE A 205 1.91 11.51 10.54
CA PHE A 205 1.65 11.39 11.97
C PHE A 205 0.28 10.74 12.22
N VAL A 206 -0.78 11.23 11.56
CA VAL A 206 -2.15 10.72 11.73
C VAL A 206 -2.27 9.28 11.23
N LEU A 207 -1.69 8.95 10.07
CA LEU A 207 -1.69 7.59 9.52
C LEU A 207 -0.99 6.59 10.45
N LYS A 208 0.19 6.94 10.98
CA LYS A 208 0.94 6.09 11.92
C LYS A 208 0.21 5.89 13.24
N LYS A 209 -0.50 6.91 13.74
CA LYS A 209 -1.37 6.77 14.92
C LYS A 209 -2.46 5.71 14.72
N MET A 210 -2.94 5.55 13.49
CA MET A 210 -3.91 4.51 13.11
C MET A 210 -3.27 3.16 12.73
N GLY A 211 -1.94 3.06 12.72
CA GLY A 211 -1.20 1.85 12.36
C GLY A 211 -1.00 1.63 10.86
N TYR A 212 -1.23 2.65 10.03
CA TYR A 212 -1.02 2.56 8.58
C TYR A 212 0.43 2.82 8.16
N ILE A 213 0.86 2.10 7.13
CA ILE A 213 2.14 2.29 6.44
C ILE A 213 1.85 2.91 5.05
N PRO A 214 2.30 4.14 4.79
CA PRO A 214 2.18 4.77 3.47
C PRO A 214 3.07 4.08 2.42
N VAL A 215 2.50 3.88 1.23
CA VAL A 215 3.18 3.31 0.05
C VAL A 215 2.91 4.18 -1.15
N ASP A 216 3.94 4.82 -1.69
CA ASP A 216 3.87 5.57 -2.95
C ASP A 216 4.39 4.69 -4.11
N TRP A 217 4.88 5.32 -5.19
CA TRP A 217 5.45 4.64 -6.34
C TRP A 217 6.87 5.12 -6.63
N THR A 218 7.58 4.42 -7.51
CA THR A 218 9.00 4.70 -7.79
C THR A 218 9.15 5.81 -8.82
N GLY A 219 8.76 7.03 -8.43
CA GLY A 219 8.89 8.25 -9.23
C GLY A 219 8.14 8.23 -10.56
N ASP A 220 8.26 9.32 -11.32
CA ASP A 220 7.49 9.53 -12.56
C ASP A 220 7.77 8.49 -13.66
N ALA A 221 8.94 7.84 -13.60
CA ALA A 221 9.31 6.79 -14.55
C ALA A 221 8.35 5.59 -14.46
N PHE A 222 7.80 5.32 -13.27
CA PHE A 222 6.90 4.21 -13.00
C PHE A 222 5.48 4.65 -12.62
N ASP A 223 5.12 5.90 -12.92
CA ASP A 223 3.72 6.31 -13.09
C ASP A 223 3.29 5.98 -14.52
N THR A 224 2.27 5.14 -14.73
CA THR A 224 1.82 4.74 -16.07
C THR A 224 1.03 5.82 -16.81
N ASN A 225 0.56 6.88 -16.13
CA ASN A 225 -0.35 7.89 -16.67
C ASN A 225 -1.59 7.26 -17.34
N ASP A 226 -1.97 6.04 -16.95
CA ASP A 226 -3.09 5.30 -17.50
C ASP A 226 -4.44 5.97 -17.20
N TRP A 227 -4.54 6.70 -16.08
CA TRP A 227 -5.67 7.56 -15.77
C TRP A 227 -5.99 8.60 -16.85
N LYS A 228 -5.02 8.95 -17.72
CA LYS A 228 -5.24 9.82 -18.87
C LYS A 228 -5.96 9.14 -20.03
N MET A 229 -6.15 7.82 -20.02
CA MET A 229 -6.83 7.09 -21.09
C MET A 229 -8.31 7.51 -21.19
N PRO A 230 -8.86 7.73 -22.41
CA PRO A 230 -8.24 7.57 -23.73
C PRO A 230 -7.53 8.83 -24.27
N GLY A 231 -7.30 9.85 -23.45
CA GLY A 231 -6.62 11.10 -23.80
C GLY A 231 -5.12 10.96 -24.12
N VAL A 232 -4.50 9.83 -23.79
CA VAL A 232 -3.19 9.39 -24.30
C VAL A 232 -3.39 8.11 -25.11
N THR A 233 -2.64 7.90 -26.19
CA THR A 233 -2.75 6.64 -26.92
C THR A 233 -2.03 5.52 -26.17
N GLU A 234 -2.55 4.31 -26.33
CA GLU A 234 -1.94 3.13 -25.73
C GLU A 234 -0.48 2.94 -26.17
N ASP A 235 -0.16 3.22 -27.44
CA ASP A 235 1.20 3.14 -27.98
C ASP A 235 2.14 4.16 -27.34
N GLN A 236 1.66 5.37 -27.02
CA GLN A 236 2.44 6.38 -26.31
C GLN A 236 2.76 5.91 -24.89
N ALA A 237 1.77 5.39 -24.17
CA ALA A 237 1.95 4.87 -22.82
C ALA A 237 2.93 3.68 -22.82
N VAL A 238 2.74 2.72 -23.73
CA VAL A 238 3.61 1.55 -23.92
C VAL A 238 5.04 1.97 -24.25
N THR A 239 5.24 2.92 -25.16
CA THR A 239 6.59 3.40 -25.56
C THR A 239 7.31 4.02 -24.37
N ARG A 240 6.63 4.89 -23.62
CA ARG A 240 7.21 5.54 -22.44
C ARG A 240 7.57 4.51 -21.37
N PHE A 241 6.66 3.60 -21.05
CA PHE A 241 6.89 2.57 -20.04
C PHE A 241 7.99 1.58 -20.44
N THR A 242 8.06 1.23 -21.73
CA THR A 242 9.15 0.40 -22.30
C THR A 242 10.50 1.03 -22.03
N LYS A 243 10.62 2.36 -22.25
CA LYS A 243 11.85 3.09 -21.95
C LYS A 243 12.21 3.01 -20.46
N SER A 244 11.24 3.24 -19.56
CA SER A 244 11.47 3.12 -18.11
C SER A 244 11.97 1.74 -17.70
N LEU A 245 11.40 0.68 -18.27
CA LEU A 245 11.86 -0.70 -18.04
C LEU A 245 13.27 -0.94 -18.57
N ASP A 246 13.61 -0.43 -19.75
CA ASP A 246 14.95 -0.59 -20.34
C ASP A 246 16.02 0.13 -19.50
N ASP A 247 15.74 1.36 -19.07
CA ASP A 247 16.60 2.12 -18.16
C ASP A 247 16.79 1.37 -16.83
N TYR A 248 15.71 0.81 -16.26
CA TYR A 248 15.77 -0.01 -15.05
C TYR A 248 16.60 -1.29 -15.24
N VAL A 249 16.43 -2.00 -16.36
CA VAL A 249 17.19 -3.21 -16.65
C VAL A 249 18.69 -2.92 -16.79
N ALA A 250 19.04 -1.73 -17.29
CA ALA A 250 20.41 -1.25 -17.40
C ALA A 250 21.01 -0.77 -16.05
N SER A 251 20.19 -0.56 -15.02
CA SER A 251 20.64 -0.16 -13.67
C SER A 251 21.19 -1.35 -12.85
N ASP A 252 21.66 -1.08 -11.64
CA ASP A 252 22.16 -2.10 -10.72
C ASP A 252 21.07 -3.07 -10.20
N LYS A 253 19.79 -2.68 -10.32
CA LYS A 253 18.61 -3.44 -9.86
C LYS A 253 18.71 -3.90 -8.40
N ALA A 254 19.44 -3.14 -7.57
CA ALA A 254 19.62 -3.45 -6.15
C ALA A 254 18.29 -3.43 -5.38
N LYS A 255 17.31 -2.66 -5.89
CA LYS A 255 15.92 -2.66 -5.45
C LYS A 255 14.98 -2.90 -6.63
N GLY A 256 13.77 -3.29 -6.31
CA GLY A 256 12.64 -3.28 -7.23
C GLY A 256 12.04 -1.89 -7.36
N PHE A 257 10.94 -1.80 -8.10
CA PHE A 257 10.15 -0.58 -8.26
C PHE A 257 8.67 -0.86 -8.01
N TYR A 258 7.93 0.14 -7.55
CA TYR A 258 6.47 0.13 -7.54
C TYR A 258 5.95 0.91 -8.72
N CYS A 259 4.96 0.35 -9.41
CA CYS A 259 4.31 0.97 -10.55
C CYS A 259 2.94 1.49 -10.14
N LEU A 260 2.65 2.75 -10.43
CA LEU A 260 1.32 3.32 -10.27
C LEU A 260 0.50 3.04 -11.54
N GLU A 261 -0.53 2.22 -11.37
CA GLU A 261 -1.58 1.89 -12.34
C GLU A 261 -2.92 2.01 -11.64
N HIS A 262 -4.00 2.03 -12.41
CA HIS A 262 -5.35 2.13 -11.89
C HIS A 262 -6.27 1.13 -12.60
N ASP A 263 -7.12 0.43 -11.87
CA ASP A 263 -8.11 -0.49 -12.44
C ASP A 263 -9.46 0.21 -12.69
N LEU A 264 -9.42 1.49 -13.05
CA LEU A 264 -10.57 2.40 -13.23
C LEU A 264 -11.60 1.94 -14.27
N ASN A 265 -11.14 1.47 -15.41
CA ASN A 265 -12.01 1.17 -16.56
C ASN A 265 -11.33 0.20 -17.55
N ALA A 266 -12.05 -0.17 -18.61
CA ALA A 266 -11.54 -1.10 -19.61
C ALA A 266 -10.26 -0.63 -20.32
N GLY A 267 -10.07 0.69 -20.47
CA GLY A 267 -8.89 1.26 -21.12
C GLY A 267 -7.63 1.12 -20.26
N THR A 268 -7.72 1.40 -18.96
CA THR A 268 -6.59 1.23 -18.03
C THR A 268 -6.24 -0.24 -17.84
N VAL A 269 -7.24 -1.11 -17.71
CA VAL A 269 -7.04 -2.57 -17.64
C VAL A 269 -6.40 -3.11 -18.94
N ALA A 270 -6.84 -2.65 -20.12
CA ALA A 270 -6.23 -3.07 -21.38
C ALA A 270 -4.75 -2.65 -21.47
N LEU A 271 -4.42 -1.43 -21.01
CA LEU A 271 -3.04 -0.97 -20.95
C LEU A 271 -2.20 -1.84 -20.00
N ALA A 272 -2.67 -2.15 -18.79
CA ALA A 272 -1.99 -3.03 -17.85
C ALA A 272 -1.67 -4.41 -18.47
N GLN A 273 -2.64 -4.98 -19.22
CA GLN A 273 -2.46 -6.24 -19.95
C GLN A 273 -1.38 -6.18 -21.05
N LYS A 274 -1.03 -5.00 -21.55
CA LYS A 274 0.12 -4.77 -22.45
C LYS A 274 1.42 -4.48 -21.72
N LEU A 275 1.38 -3.78 -20.58
CA LEU A 275 2.59 -3.42 -19.84
C LEU A 275 3.22 -4.62 -19.11
N ILE A 276 2.39 -5.46 -18.48
CA ILE A 276 2.85 -6.64 -17.72
C ILE A 276 3.78 -7.56 -18.54
N PRO A 277 3.43 -7.96 -19.78
CA PRO A 277 4.32 -8.77 -20.62
C PRO A 277 5.69 -8.14 -20.91
N LEU A 278 5.79 -6.80 -20.94
CA LEU A 278 7.06 -6.11 -21.17
C LEU A 278 8.04 -6.33 -20.00
N GLY A 279 7.53 -6.36 -18.76
CA GLY A 279 8.33 -6.69 -17.58
C GLY A 279 8.74 -8.17 -17.57
N LEU A 280 7.79 -9.07 -17.86
CA LEU A 280 8.05 -10.51 -17.87
C LEU A 280 9.09 -10.92 -18.92
N THR A 281 9.02 -10.36 -20.14
CA THR A 281 10.01 -10.61 -21.21
C THR A 281 11.42 -10.11 -20.85
N ARG A 282 11.51 -9.11 -19.98
CA ARG A 282 12.76 -8.60 -19.39
C ARG A 282 13.23 -9.40 -18.17
N LYS A 283 12.53 -10.49 -17.81
CA LYS A 283 12.81 -11.33 -16.64
C LYS A 283 12.75 -10.54 -15.32
N ILE A 284 11.87 -9.55 -15.24
CA ILE A 284 11.55 -8.84 -14.01
C ILE A 284 10.51 -9.66 -13.25
N ASN A 285 10.74 -9.89 -11.95
CA ASN A 285 9.77 -10.58 -11.11
C ASN A 285 8.55 -9.67 -10.88
N ILE A 286 7.35 -10.23 -10.74
CA ILE A 286 6.15 -9.46 -10.39
C ILE A 286 5.67 -9.90 -9.01
N ALA A 287 5.37 -8.92 -8.17
CA ALA A 287 4.98 -9.12 -6.78
C ALA A 287 3.96 -8.07 -6.32
N SER A 288 3.20 -8.37 -5.28
CA SER A 288 2.44 -7.42 -4.49
C SER A 288 3.38 -6.64 -3.53
N VAL A 289 2.88 -5.56 -2.92
CA VAL A 289 3.57 -4.81 -1.86
C VAL A 289 3.95 -5.73 -0.70
N ALA A 290 3.04 -6.56 -0.21
CA ALA A 290 3.32 -7.51 0.87
C ALA A 290 4.46 -8.48 0.51
N GLN A 291 4.51 -8.98 -0.73
CA GLN A 291 5.61 -9.82 -1.21
C GLN A 291 6.93 -9.04 -1.34
N CYS A 292 6.89 -7.83 -1.89
CA CYS A 292 8.03 -6.93 -2.00
C CYS A 292 8.67 -6.66 -0.64
N GLU A 293 7.85 -6.45 0.39
CA GLU A 293 8.30 -6.12 1.74
C GLU A 293 8.50 -7.35 2.63
N LYS A 294 8.24 -8.56 2.08
CA LYS A 294 8.33 -9.84 2.79
C LYS A 294 7.50 -9.85 4.08
N ASP A 295 6.37 -9.15 4.07
CA ASP A 295 5.49 -9.03 5.23
C ASP A 295 4.52 -10.21 5.28
N ALA A 296 4.78 -11.14 6.21
CA ALA A 296 3.93 -12.30 6.47
C ALA A 296 2.60 -11.95 7.17
N GLU A 297 2.48 -10.72 7.69
CA GLU A 297 1.29 -10.21 8.38
C GLU A 297 0.93 -8.82 7.83
N PRO A 298 0.48 -8.73 6.56
CA PRO A 298 0.20 -7.46 5.88
C PRO A 298 -1.15 -6.82 6.29
N TYR A 299 -1.79 -7.35 7.33
CA TYR A 299 -3.04 -6.84 7.89
C TYR A 299 -2.86 -6.58 9.38
N GLN A 300 -3.56 -5.58 9.91
CA GLN A 300 -3.49 -5.22 11.32
C GLN A 300 -4.20 -6.24 12.21
N ALA A 301 -3.85 -6.23 13.50
CA ALA A 301 -4.58 -6.93 14.53
C ALA A 301 -6.07 -6.51 14.58
N GLY A 302 -6.94 -7.42 15.02
CA GLY A 302 -8.39 -7.24 14.99
C GLY A 302 -9.06 -7.67 13.68
N SER A 303 -8.29 -8.16 12.70
CA SER A 303 -8.83 -8.95 11.60
C SER A 303 -9.57 -10.18 12.14
N THR A 304 -10.79 -10.40 11.66
CA THR A 304 -11.69 -11.49 12.08
C THR A 304 -11.64 -12.68 11.13
N ALA A 305 -11.18 -12.47 9.89
CA ALA A 305 -10.86 -13.53 8.95
C ALA A 305 -9.44 -14.06 9.17
N PRO A 306 -9.17 -15.35 8.88
CA PRO A 306 -7.81 -15.86 8.81
C PRO A 306 -6.98 -15.03 7.83
N MET A 307 -5.72 -14.78 8.18
CA MET A 307 -4.78 -14.11 7.26
C MET A 307 -4.74 -14.88 5.94
N PRO A 308 -5.06 -14.24 4.81
CA PRO A 308 -5.05 -14.92 3.53
C PRO A 308 -3.62 -15.31 3.17
N THR A 309 -3.46 -16.45 2.52
CA THR A 309 -2.19 -16.79 1.89
C THR A 309 -1.95 -15.81 0.75
N VAL A 310 -1.13 -14.79 0.98
CA VAL A 310 -0.53 -14.03 -0.12
C VAL A 310 0.46 -14.98 -0.78
N SER A 311 0.28 -15.26 -2.08
CA SER A 311 1.13 -16.19 -2.83
C SER A 311 2.61 -15.86 -2.57
N GLY A 312 3.45 -16.86 -2.34
CA GLY A 312 4.89 -16.65 -2.15
C GLY A 312 5.34 -15.96 -0.85
N VAL A 313 4.42 -15.60 0.05
CA VAL A 313 4.75 -15.17 1.42
C VAL A 313 4.50 -16.34 2.38
N PRO A 314 5.47 -16.71 3.26
CA PRO A 314 5.25 -17.76 4.24
C PRO A 314 4.05 -17.42 5.15
N PRO A 315 3.19 -18.39 5.50
CA PRO A 315 2.14 -18.14 6.48
C PRO A 315 2.77 -17.75 7.83
N PRO A 316 2.09 -16.91 8.63
CA PRO A 316 2.61 -16.49 9.92
C PRO A 316 2.89 -17.70 10.82
N SER A 317 4.07 -17.69 11.43
CA SER A 317 4.48 -18.71 12.40
C SER A 317 3.55 -18.63 13.61
N LYS A 318 2.76 -19.68 13.87
CA LYS A 318 2.07 -19.83 15.15
C LYS A 318 3.10 -20.12 16.24
N THR A 319 3.71 -19.09 16.82
CA THR A 319 4.41 -19.26 18.11
C THR A 319 3.36 -19.34 19.22
N SER A 320 2.85 -20.54 19.45
CA SER A 320 2.26 -20.91 20.74
C SER A 320 3.37 -20.85 21.79
N GLY A 321 3.40 -19.76 22.57
CA GLY A 321 4.37 -19.62 23.66
C GLY A 321 4.11 -20.65 24.75
N PRO A 322 5.12 -21.40 25.22
CA PRO A 322 5.04 -22.06 26.51
C PRO A 322 5.53 -21.10 27.59
N GLY A 323 4.75 -20.97 28.66
CA GLY A 323 5.20 -20.32 29.89
C GLY A 323 6.46 -20.97 30.44
N GLY A 324 7.36 -20.15 30.98
CA GLY A 324 8.61 -20.58 31.57
C GLY A 324 9.23 -19.47 32.40
N ASN A 325 9.06 -19.58 33.71
CA ASN A 325 9.59 -18.73 34.77
C ASN A 325 11.12 -18.93 34.91
N SER A 326 11.93 -17.86 35.05
CA SER A 326 13.30 -17.84 35.63
C SER A 326 13.82 -16.38 35.64
N THR A 327 13.78 -15.60 36.73
CA THR A 327 14.81 -15.41 37.80
C THR A 327 16.26 -15.13 37.36
N ASP A 328 16.63 -13.85 37.50
CA ASP A 328 17.91 -13.22 37.90
C ASP A 328 19.29 -13.83 37.55
N SER A 329 20.07 -13.09 36.75
CA SER A 329 21.30 -12.35 37.19
C SER A 329 22.18 -11.96 35.99
N PRO A 330 22.89 -10.81 36.06
CA PRO A 330 24.27 -10.80 35.56
C PRO A 330 25.22 -10.11 36.54
N THR A 331 26.33 -10.78 36.83
CA THR A 331 27.52 -10.18 37.47
C THR A 331 28.56 -9.78 36.44
N SER A 332 28.89 -8.48 36.50
CA SER A 332 30.16 -7.78 36.25
C SER A 332 31.28 -8.42 35.42
N GLY A 333 31.76 -7.61 34.47
CA GLY A 333 33.12 -7.61 33.95
C GLY A 333 33.43 -6.29 33.24
N ALA A 334 33.80 -5.26 34.01
CA ALA A 334 34.35 -4.01 33.50
C ALA A 334 35.82 -4.19 33.08
N ILE A 335 36.35 -3.31 32.22
CA ILE A 335 37.63 -2.54 32.36
C ILE A 335 37.85 -1.63 31.12
N THR A 336 37.70 -0.30 31.36
CA THR A 336 38.45 0.91 30.90
C THR A 336 38.77 1.17 29.40
N ALA A 337 38.25 2.24 28.74
CA ALA A 337 38.66 3.67 28.70
C ALA A 337 39.99 3.95 27.92
N ALA A 338 40.00 4.46 26.66
CA ALA A 338 39.88 5.87 26.16
C ALA A 338 41.19 6.71 26.30
N PRO A 339 41.45 7.89 25.65
CA PRO A 339 40.83 8.57 24.48
C PRO A 339 41.86 9.25 23.50
N ASN A 340 41.34 9.96 22.47
CA ASN A 340 41.75 11.29 21.92
C ASN A 340 41.71 11.31 20.39
N ALA A 341 41.51 12.43 19.67
CA ALA A 341 40.70 13.64 19.78
C ALA A 341 40.94 14.43 18.46
N ALA A 342 39.88 15.05 17.93
CA ALA A 342 39.83 16.29 17.13
C ALA A 342 40.68 16.51 15.85
N GLY A 343 40.00 17.02 14.81
CA GLY A 343 40.63 17.69 13.67
C GLY A 343 39.63 18.09 12.58
N LEU A 344 39.06 19.29 12.69
CA LEU A 344 38.22 19.97 11.68
C LEU A 344 39.00 20.33 10.40
N MET A 345 38.35 20.31 9.23
CA MET A 345 38.42 21.43 8.28
C MET A 345 37.34 21.36 7.20
N SER A 346 36.67 22.50 7.03
CA SER A 346 35.66 22.83 6.03
C SER A 346 36.26 23.02 4.63
N VAL A 347 35.53 22.66 3.57
CA VAL A 347 35.61 23.36 2.28
C VAL A 347 34.20 23.45 1.67
N ALA A 348 33.78 24.69 1.42
CA ALA A 348 32.60 25.04 0.65
C ALA A 348 32.90 24.94 -0.85
N VAL A 349 31.93 24.50 -1.64
CA VAL A 349 31.84 24.83 -3.07
C VAL A 349 30.40 25.22 -3.38
N ALA A 350 30.26 26.44 -3.91
CA ALA A 350 29.04 26.98 -4.46
C ALA A 350 29.21 27.16 -5.98
N ALA A 351 28.18 26.83 -6.75
CA ALA A 351 27.78 27.40 -8.06
C ALA A 351 26.48 26.69 -8.49
N MET A 352 25.32 27.37 -8.55
CA MET A 352 24.74 28.06 -9.73
C MET A 352 24.57 27.14 -10.95
N ALA A 353 23.50 27.10 -11.75
CA ALA A 353 22.12 27.61 -11.85
C ALA A 353 21.61 27.00 -13.20
N VAL A 354 20.33 26.70 -13.48
CA VAL A 354 19.30 27.54 -14.14
C VAL A 354 18.28 26.60 -14.82
N ALA A 355 16.97 26.92 -14.70
CA ALA A 355 15.78 26.64 -15.56
C ALA A 355 15.53 25.22 -16.11
N GLY A 356 14.32 24.67 -16.15
CA GLY A 356 12.97 25.25 -16.13
C GLY A 356 12.18 24.63 -17.28
N ALA A 357 10.99 24.09 -17.01
CA ALA A 357 9.81 24.07 -17.90
C ALA A 357 8.73 23.16 -17.31
N ALA A 358 7.70 23.79 -16.74
CA ALA A 358 6.35 23.24 -16.73
C ALA A 358 5.81 23.20 -18.17
N LEU A 359 4.95 22.23 -18.52
CA LEU A 359 3.79 22.40 -19.41
C LEU A 359 3.05 21.06 -19.66
N VAL A 360 1.77 21.07 -19.24
CA VAL A 360 0.59 20.28 -19.68
C VAL A 360 0.45 18.83 -19.21
#